data_AF-A0AAU1M7Y2-F1
#
_entry.id   AF-A0AAU1M7Y2-F1
#
_cell.length_a   1.000
_cell.length_b   1.000
_cell.length_c   1.000
_cell.angle_alpha   90.00
_cell.angle_beta   90.00
_cell.angle_gamma   90.00
#
_symmetry.space_group_name_H-M   'P 1'
#
loop_
_entity.id
_entity.type
_entity.pdbx_description
1 polymer ?
#
loop_
_entity_poly.entity_id
_entity_poly.type
_entity_poly.pdbx_seq_one_letter_code
_entity_poly.pdbx_strand_id
1 'polypeptide(L)'
;MPVLRHTTNALGALPTSFRLTLFGAVAAAVALLPAASASASAAEPGVGGYADPSYASACTFHRYGEAETPPLSLFSADPLCVEYAKRDITVANGGAARFLLAEPARFAIAVPACRYWQLDHWSVQATPGGTELVGWDGSYWFDKAEGSAAARVRNITVAGQPAQAEEAAKVIRPYDARLADALVSDAAGVRVQLPVSGLC
;
A
#
# COMPACT_ATOMS: atom_id res chain seq x y z
N MET A 1 10.45 40.16 20.40
CA MET A 1 9.06 39.90 20.87
C MET A 1 8.20 41.08 20.48
N PRO A 2 7.18 40.85 19.64
CA PRO A 2 5.82 40.99 20.15
C PRO A 2 4.94 39.78 19.82
N VAL A 3 4.05 39.50 20.76
CA VAL A 3 3.14 38.36 20.86
C VAL A 3 1.93 38.60 19.96
N LEU A 4 1.69 37.71 18.99
CA LEU A 4 0.39 37.65 18.30
C LEU A 4 -0.64 37.06 19.25
N ARG A 5 -1.62 37.89 19.64
CA ARG A 5 -2.77 37.49 20.45
C ARG A 5 -3.84 36.84 19.57
N HIS A 6 -4.24 35.62 19.94
CA HIS A 6 -5.45 34.97 19.46
C HIS A 6 -6.69 35.79 19.84
N THR A 7 -7.58 36.02 18.88
CA THR A 7 -8.96 36.45 19.12
C THR A 7 -9.88 35.30 18.73
N THR A 8 -10.42 34.65 19.75
CA THR A 8 -11.53 33.70 19.68
C THR A 8 -12.82 34.46 19.49
N ASN A 9 -13.52 34.24 18.37
CA ASN A 9 -14.88 34.76 18.19
C ASN A 9 -15.90 33.78 18.76
N ALA A 10 -16.79 34.36 19.54
CA ALA A 10 -17.74 33.73 20.43
C ALA A 10 -18.88 33.01 19.70
N LEU A 11 -19.29 31.89 20.30
CA LEU A 11 -20.55 31.20 20.10
C LEU A 11 -21.74 32.15 20.35
N GLY A 12 -22.53 32.39 19.31
CA GLY A 12 -23.87 32.96 19.43
C GLY A 12 -24.90 31.84 19.42
N ALA A 13 -25.45 31.52 20.59
CA ALA A 13 -26.68 30.75 20.76
C ALA A 13 -27.88 31.71 20.80
N LEU A 14 -29.06 31.28 20.32
CA LEU A 14 -30.43 31.57 20.79
C LEU A 14 -31.48 30.92 19.84
N PRO A 15 -32.76 30.72 20.24
CA PRO A 15 -33.29 29.38 20.49
C PRO A 15 -34.66 29.07 19.83
N THR A 16 -35.23 27.94 20.28
CA THR A 16 -36.66 27.60 20.41
C THR A 16 -37.48 27.07 19.21
N SER A 17 -37.80 25.77 19.34
CA SER A 17 -39.16 25.23 19.33
C SER A 17 -39.89 25.03 18.00
N PHE A 18 -39.91 23.77 17.54
CA PHE A 18 -41.11 23.20 16.93
C PHE A 18 -41.34 21.79 17.49
N ARG A 19 -42.48 21.60 18.16
CA ARG A 19 -42.90 20.33 18.78
C ARG A 19 -43.68 19.47 17.78
N LEU A 20 -43.35 18.18 17.80
CA LEU A 20 -44.14 16.95 17.57
C LEU A 20 -45.31 16.94 16.58
N THR A 21 -45.28 15.95 15.69
CA THR A 21 -46.46 15.08 15.48
C THR A 21 -46.00 13.64 15.20
N LEU A 22 -46.37 12.71 16.09
CA LEU A 22 -46.35 11.26 15.86
C LEU A 22 -47.28 10.91 14.71
N PHE A 23 -46.94 9.90 13.88
CA PHE A 23 -47.85 8.81 13.47
C PHE A 23 -47.06 7.69 12.79
N GLY A 24 -47.32 6.44 13.18
CA GLY A 24 -47.10 5.26 12.32
C GLY A 24 -45.92 4.35 12.66
N ALA A 25 -46.03 3.59 13.76
CA ALA A 25 -45.24 2.38 13.93
C ALA A 25 -45.75 1.31 12.95
N VAL A 26 -44.95 0.98 11.92
CA VAL A 26 -45.12 -0.24 11.12
C VAL A 26 -44.08 -1.23 11.61
N ALA A 27 -44.53 -2.23 12.36
CA ALA A 27 -43.73 -3.37 12.77
C ALA A 27 -43.38 -4.21 11.54
N ALA A 28 -42.19 -4.01 10.98
CA ALA A 28 -41.60 -4.95 10.03
C ALA A 28 -40.96 -6.09 10.82
N ALA A 29 -41.58 -7.27 10.78
CA ALA A 29 -40.98 -8.51 11.28
C ALA A 29 -39.76 -8.84 10.42
N VAL A 30 -38.57 -8.48 10.90
CA VAL A 30 -37.30 -8.92 10.33
C VAL A 30 -37.07 -10.35 10.81
N ALA A 31 -37.18 -11.31 9.88
CA ALA A 31 -36.80 -12.69 10.12
C ALA A 31 -35.33 -12.74 10.55
N LEU A 32 -35.09 -13.24 11.77
CA LEU A 32 -33.78 -13.57 12.31
C LEU A 32 -33.21 -14.76 11.51
N LEU A 33 -32.60 -14.47 10.37
CA LEU A 33 -31.66 -15.39 9.73
C LEU A 33 -30.38 -15.38 10.58
N PRO A 34 -29.86 -16.53 11.03
CA PRO A 34 -28.55 -16.55 11.67
C PRO A 34 -27.51 -16.14 10.62
N ALA A 35 -26.94 -14.95 10.80
CA ALA A 35 -25.73 -14.56 10.11
C ALA A 35 -24.63 -15.54 10.54
N ALA A 36 -24.40 -16.58 9.74
CA ALA A 36 -23.18 -17.35 9.82
C ALA A 36 -22.05 -16.39 9.47
N SER A 37 -21.41 -15.82 10.49
CA SER A 37 -20.13 -15.15 10.36
C SER A 37 -19.15 -16.18 9.81
N ALA A 38 -19.01 -16.26 8.49
CA ALA A 38 -17.89 -16.95 7.88
C ALA A 38 -16.66 -16.15 8.27
N SER A 39 -15.98 -16.58 9.33
CA SER A 39 -14.61 -16.17 9.62
C SER A 39 -13.79 -16.63 8.43
N ALA A 40 -13.59 -15.73 7.46
CA ALA A 40 -12.58 -15.92 6.44
C ALA A 40 -11.24 -15.98 7.17
N SER A 41 -10.76 -17.21 7.41
CA SER A 41 -9.40 -17.43 7.85
C SER A 41 -8.52 -16.83 6.78
N ALA A 42 -7.88 -15.69 7.05
CA ALA A 42 -6.83 -15.18 6.20
C ALA A 42 -5.80 -16.32 6.09
N ALA A 43 -5.50 -16.76 4.86
CA ALA A 43 -4.44 -17.72 4.66
C ALA A 43 -3.15 -17.07 5.16
N GLU A 44 -2.44 -17.76 6.05
CA GLU A 44 -1.10 -17.33 6.47
C GLU A 44 -0.22 -17.21 5.22
N PRO A 45 0.50 -16.10 5.04
CA PRO A 45 1.38 -15.95 3.89
C PRO A 45 2.46 -17.03 3.85
N GLY A 46 2.57 -17.74 2.73
CA GLY A 46 3.61 -18.73 2.52
C GLY A 46 4.94 -18.05 2.21
N VAL A 47 5.95 -18.26 3.07
CA VAL A 47 7.34 -17.82 2.84
C VAL A 47 7.98 -18.70 1.77
N GLY A 48 8.66 -18.09 0.80
CA GLY A 48 9.20 -18.81 -0.35
C GLY A 48 8.07 -19.26 -1.26
N GLY A 49 7.53 -18.34 -2.06
CA GLY A 49 6.37 -18.66 -2.93
C GLY A 49 6.12 -17.66 -4.05
N TYR A 50 6.98 -16.66 -4.19
CA TYR A 50 6.83 -15.66 -5.23
C TYR A 50 7.18 -16.25 -6.60
N ALA A 51 6.26 -16.11 -7.54
CA ALA A 51 6.52 -16.16 -8.97
C ALA A 51 5.95 -14.88 -9.59
N ASP A 52 6.48 -14.44 -10.73
CA ASP A 52 5.82 -13.38 -11.51
C ASP A 52 4.39 -13.87 -11.88
N PRO A 53 3.40 -12.96 -12.02
CA PRO A 53 2.00 -13.36 -12.20
C PRO A 53 1.78 -14.11 -13.52
N SER A 54 0.75 -14.97 -13.58
CA SER A 54 0.39 -15.74 -14.79
C SER A 54 0.11 -14.85 -15.99
N TYR A 55 -0.39 -13.64 -15.76
CA TYR A 55 -0.68 -12.62 -16.77
C TYR A 55 0.53 -11.71 -17.11
N ALA A 56 1.74 -12.01 -16.63
CA ALA A 56 2.92 -11.17 -16.84
C ALA A 56 3.19 -10.84 -18.31
N SER A 57 2.95 -11.78 -19.23
CA SER A 57 3.14 -11.58 -20.68
C SER A 57 2.16 -10.58 -21.30
N ALA A 58 1.04 -10.29 -20.64
CA ALA A 58 0.05 -9.30 -21.07
C ALA A 58 0.32 -7.90 -20.49
N CYS A 59 1.31 -7.73 -19.61
CA CYS A 59 1.59 -6.45 -18.98
C CYS A 59 2.27 -5.45 -19.92
N THR A 60 1.71 -4.25 -19.97
CA THR A 60 2.39 -3.04 -20.45
C THR A 60 2.56 -2.09 -19.28
N PHE A 61 3.81 -1.85 -18.86
CA PHE A 61 4.09 -1.04 -17.67
C PHE A 61 3.88 0.46 -17.93
N HIS A 62 3.02 1.08 -17.13
CA HIS A 62 2.94 2.53 -16.96
C HIS A 62 4.02 2.97 -15.98
N ARG A 63 4.99 3.76 -16.45
CA ARG A 63 6.16 4.18 -15.66
C ARG A 63 5.93 5.57 -15.09
N TYR A 64 6.26 5.71 -13.81
CA TYR A 64 6.07 6.93 -13.04
C TYR A 64 7.38 7.31 -12.35
N GLY A 65 7.77 8.57 -12.51
CA GLY A 65 8.91 9.14 -11.82
C GLY A 65 8.65 9.39 -10.33
N GLU A 66 9.65 10.00 -9.67
CA GLU A 66 9.57 10.35 -8.25
C GLU A 66 8.35 11.21 -7.93
N ALA A 67 7.51 10.71 -7.04
CA ALA A 67 6.27 11.37 -6.61
C ALA A 67 5.28 11.70 -7.74
N GLU A 68 5.40 11.07 -8.90
CA GLU A 68 4.42 11.22 -9.97
C GLU A 68 3.11 10.50 -9.62
N THR A 69 2.00 11.21 -9.85
CA THR A 69 0.65 10.74 -9.56
C THR A 69 0.07 10.06 -10.79
N PRO A 70 -0.31 8.78 -10.72
CA PRO A 70 -0.95 8.12 -11.85
C PRO A 70 -2.31 8.76 -12.16
N PRO A 71 -2.69 8.89 -13.45
CA PRO A 71 -4.01 9.40 -13.81
C PRO A 71 -5.09 8.38 -13.42
N LEU A 72 -6.17 8.88 -12.82
CA LEU A 72 -7.27 8.02 -12.36
C LEU A 72 -7.94 7.23 -13.49
N SER A 73 -7.87 7.70 -14.74
CA SER A 73 -8.40 6.99 -15.91
C SER A 73 -7.87 5.57 -16.11
N LEU A 74 -6.79 5.18 -15.41
CA LEU A 74 -6.26 3.81 -15.43
C LEU A 74 -7.05 2.81 -14.59
N PHE A 75 -8.10 3.23 -13.86
CA PHE A 75 -8.91 2.31 -13.06
C PHE A 75 -9.55 1.17 -13.89
N SER A 76 -9.69 1.33 -15.21
CA SER A 76 -10.27 0.34 -16.12
C SER A 76 -9.24 -0.54 -16.83
N ALA A 77 -7.94 -0.38 -16.56
CA ALA A 77 -6.91 -1.20 -17.17
C ALA A 77 -6.88 -2.60 -16.52
N ASP A 78 -6.74 -3.64 -17.34
CA ASP A 78 -6.64 -5.02 -16.86
C ASP A 78 -5.80 -5.90 -17.82
N PRO A 79 -4.65 -6.44 -17.39
CA PRO A 79 -4.01 -6.17 -16.10
C PRO A 79 -3.50 -4.72 -16.03
N LEU A 80 -3.64 -4.10 -14.86
CA LEU A 80 -3.03 -2.80 -14.57
C LEU A 80 -1.58 -3.03 -14.10
N CYS A 81 -0.60 -2.63 -14.91
CA CYS A 81 0.81 -2.85 -14.59
C CYS A 81 1.53 -1.50 -14.46
N VAL A 82 2.15 -1.25 -13.31
CA VAL A 82 2.76 0.04 -12.97
C VAL A 82 4.18 -0.14 -12.45
N GLU A 83 5.03 0.83 -12.75
CA GLU A 83 6.42 0.87 -12.32
C GLU A 83 6.69 2.24 -11.68
N TYR A 84 7.02 2.26 -10.39
CA TYR A 84 7.28 3.49 -9.66
C TYR A 84 8.76 3.63 -9.33
N ALA A 85 9.33 4.77 -9.74
CA ALA A 85 10.58 5.25 -9.16
C ALA A 85 10.30 5.79 -7.75
N LYS A 86 11.03 5.24 -6.77
CA LYS A 86 11.01 5.63 -5.35
C LYS A 86 12.45 5.81 -4.87
N ARG A 87 13.24 6.45 -5.73
CA ARG A 87 14.67 6.72 -5.56
C ARG A 87 14.87 8.11 -4.99
N ASP A 88 16.13 8.42 -4.66
CA ASP A 88 16.51 9.71 -4.12
C ASP A 88 15.74 10.07 -2.83
N ILE A 89 15.38 9.07 -2.00
CA ILE A 89 14.63 9.34 -0.77
C ILE A 89 15.59 9.93 0.26
N THR A 90 15.51 11.24 0.46
CA THR A 90 16.36 11.96 1.41
C THR A 90 15.53 12.83 2.36
N VAL A 91 16.10 13.19 3.50
CA VAL A 91 15.50 14.19 4.40
C VAL A 91 15.45 15.56 3.72
N ALA A 92 16.49 15.91 2.96
CA ALA A 92 16.65 17.23 2.37
C ALA A 92 15.62 17.54 1.26
N ASN A 93 15.18 16.54 0.50
CA ASN A 93 14.14 16.71 -0.53
C ASN A 93 12.74 16.26 -0.05
N GLY A 94 12.62 15.81 1.21
CA GLY A 94 11.38 15.27 1.76
C GLY A 94 10.86 14.05 0.99
N GLY A 95 11.75 13.22 0.44
CA GLY A 95 11.41 12.18 -0.53
C GLY A 95 10.29 11.25 -0.05
N ALA A 96 10.35 10.80 1.21
CA ALA A 96 9.30 9.99 1.82
C ALA A 96 7.95 10.73 1.85
N ALA A 97 7.92 12.01 2.21
CA ALA A 97 6.69 12.79 2.24
C ALA A 97 6.12 13.03 0.83
N ARG A 98 6.98 13.29 -0.17
CA ARG A 98 6.55 13.44 -1.57
C ARG A 98 5.97 12.14 -2.11
N PHE A 99 6.54 11.01 -1.71
CA PHE A 99 6.00 9.69 -2.01
C PHE A 99 4.58 9.51 -1.48
N LEU A 100 4.31 9.91 -0.22
CA LEU A 100 2.98 9.85 0.40
C LEU A 100 1.92 10.66 -0.36
N LEU A 101 2.29 11.77 -1.00
CA LEU A 101 1.33 12.61 -1.75
C LEU A 101 0.72 11.89 -2.96
N ALA A 102 1.43 10.94 -3.55
CA ALA A 102 0.94 10.17 -4.69
C ALA A 102 0.17 8.90 -4.27
N GLU A 103 0.32 8.44 -3.02
CA GLU A 103 -0.30 7.20 -2.52
C GLU A 103 -1.82 7.13 -2.69
N PRO A 104 -2.62 8.18 -2.43
CA PRO A 104 -4.07 8.10 -2.61
C PRO A 104 -4.48 7.72 -4.04
N ALA A 105 -3.79 8.26 -5.05
CA ALA A 105 -4.07 7.93 -6.44
C ALA A 105 -3.61 6.52 -6.79
N ARG A 106 -2.44 6.09 -6.31
CA ARG A 106 -1.92 4.72 -6.51
C ARG A 106 -2.89 3.69 -5.93
N PHE A 107 -3.41 3.96 -4.75
CA PHE A 107 -4.45 3.14 -4.14
C PHE A 107 -5.75 3.14 -4.97
N ALA A 108 -6.20 4.33 -5.40
CA ALA A 108 -7.43 4.48 -6.17
C ALA A 108 -7.43 3.74 -7.51
N ILE A 109 -6.27 3.58 -8.17
CA ILE A 109 -6.17 2.79 -9.41
C ILE A 109 -5.96 1.30 -9.14
N ALA A 110 -5.26 0.92 -8.07
CA ALA A 110 -4.98 -0.47 -7.75
C ALA A 110 -6.23 -1.21 -7.24
N VAL A 111 -6.97 -0.62 -6.29
CA VAL A 111 -8.12 -1.27 -5.66
C VAL A 111 -9.19 -1.77 -6.62
N PRO A 112 -9.61 -1.03 -7.66
CA PRO A 112 -10.64 -1.51 -8.58
C PRO A 112 -10.14 -2.54 -9.60
N ALA A 113 -8.83 -2.68 -9.81
CA ALA A 113 -8.29 -3.61 -10.81
C ALA A 113 -8.60 -5.08 -10.46
N CYS A 114 -8.81 -5.92 -11.47
CA CYS A 114 -8.93 -7.37 -11.29
C CYS A 114 -7.56 -8.02 -11.19
N ARG A 115 -6.63 -7.61 -12.05
CA ARG A 115 -5.21 -8.00 -12.03
C ARG A 115 -4.34 -6.76 -11.95
N TYR A 116 -3.41 -6.76 -11.01
CA TYR A 116 -2.52 -5.62 -10.77
C TYR A 116 -1.10 -6.10 -10.52
N TRP A 117 -0.13 -5.50 -11.20
CA TRP A 117 1.29 -5.75 -10.95
C TRP A 117 2.06 -4.44 -10.80
N GLN A 118 2.68 -4.26 -9.65
CA GLN A 118 3.53 -3.13 -9.31
C GLN A 118 4.98 -3.56 -9.21
N LEU A 119 5.85 -2.77 -9.84
CA LEU A 119 7.29 -2.76 -9.61
C LEU A 119 7.69 -1.45 -8.95
N ASP A 120 8.55 -1.54 -7.95
CA ASP A 120 9.07 -0.39 -7.23
C ASP A 120 10.59 -0.39 -7.24
N HIS A 121 11.19 0.80 -7.35
CA HIS A 121 12.63 0.98 -7.28
C HIS A 121 13.00 1.91 -6.13
N TRP A 122 13.47 1.36 -5.03
CA TRP A 122 13.77 2.10 -3.80
C TRP A 122 15.24 2.46 -3.68
N SER A 123 15.52 3.70 -3.27
CA SER A 123 16.84 4.06 -2.76
C SER A 123 16.75 5.19 -1.75
N VAL A 124 17.54 5.10 -0.69
CA VAL A 124 17.61 6.08 0.41
C VAL A 124 19.03 6.64 0.49
N GLN A 125 19.15 7.96 0.59
CA GLN A 125 20.41 8.69 0.68
C GLN A 125 20.31 9.79 1.74
N ALA A 126 21.44 10.26 2.25
CA ALA A 126 21.47 11.41 3.14
C ALA A 126 21.15 12.73 2.38
N THR A 127 21.64 12.86 1.15
CA THR A 127 21.51 14.05 0.30
C THR A 127 21.19 13.66 -1.13
N PRO A 128 20.50 14.52 -1.90
CA PRO A 128 20.21 14.26 -3.30
C PRO A 128 21.46 13.95 -4.11
N GLY A 129 21.42 12.88 -4.91
CA GLY A 129 22.56 12.41 -5.71
C GLY A 129 23.76 11.89 -4.90
N GLY A 130 23.63 11.74 -3.58
CA GLY A 130 24.64 11.14 -2.72
C GLY A 130 24.72 9.62 -2.88
N THR A 131 25.68 9.00 -2.19
CA THR A 131 25.79 7.55 -2.14
C THR A 131 24.52 6.94 -1.54
N GLU A 132 23.96 5.95 -2.24
CA GLU A 132 22.88 5.10 -1.74
C GLU A 132 23.29 4.42 -0.45
N LEU A 133 22.56 4.69 0.63
CA LEU A 133 22.75 4.04 1.92
C LEU A 133 22.11 2.66 1.92
N VAL A 134 20.89 2.57 1.38
CA VAL A 134 20.15 1.33 1.18
C VAL A 134 19.27 1.47 -0.05
N GLY A 135 19.11 0.38 -0.79
CA GLY A 135 18.22 0.29 -1.94
C GLY A 135 17.67 -1.12 -2.12
N TRP A 136 16.55 -1.25 -2.82
CA TRP A 136 15.95 -2.52 -3.19
C TRP A 136 14.91 -2.32 -4.28
N ASP A 137 14.56 -3.41 -4.97
CA ASP A 137 13.41 -3.44 -5.87
C ASP A 137 12.26 -4.23 -5.22
N GLY A 138 11.06 -3.67 -5.27
CA GLY A 138 9.83 -4.34 -4.86
C GLY A 138 9.07 -4.89 -6.06
N SER A 139 8.41 -6.04 -5.86
CA SER A 139 7.46 -6.57 -6.85
C SER A 139 6.24 -7.14 -6.16
N TYR A 140 5.07 -6.60 -6.50
CA TYR A 140 3.81 -6.89 -5.80
C TYR A 140 2.72 -7.10 -6.83
N TRP A 141 1.99 -8.21 -6.75
CA TRP A 141 0.88 -8.45 -7.65
C TRP A 141 -0.27 -9.15 -6.97
N PHE A 142 -1.46 -8.98 -7.54
CA PHE A 142 -2.63 -9.79 -7.24
C PHE A 142 -3.40 -10.18 -8.50
N ASP A 143 -4.14 -11.28 -8.41
CA ASP A 143 -5.15 -11.74 -9.34
C ASP A 143 -6.40 -12.10 -8.53
N LYS A 144 -7.46 -11.29 -8.63
CA LYS A 144 -8.71 -11.54 -7.89
C LYS A 144 -9.58 -12.60 -8.53
N ALA A 145 -9.39 -12.91 -9.80
CA ALA A 145 -10.12 -13.97 -10.51
C ALA A 145 -9.57 -15.34 -10.11
N GLU A 146 -8.24 -15.47 -10.04
CA GLU A 146 -7.57 -16.67 -9.53
C GLU A 146 -7.50 -16.71 -7.99
N GLY A 147 -7.75 -15.58 -7.33
CA GLY A 147 -7.73 -15.45 -5.88
C GLY A 147 -6.33 -15.56 -5.29
N SER A 148 -5.29 -15.01 -5.94
CA SER A 148 -3.93 -15.09 -5.40
C SER A 148 -3.20 -13.76 -5.47
N ALA A 149 -2.23 -13.58 -4.57
CA ALA A 149 -1.33 -12.44 -4.60
C ALA A 149 0.06 -12.85 -4.13
N ALA A 150 1.07 -12.10 -4.55
CA ALA A 150 2.43 -12.29 -4.08
C ALA A 150 3.21 -10.99 -4.00
N ALA A 151 4.20 -10.98 -3.12
CA ALA A 151 5.11 -9.87 -2.90
C ALA A 151 6.54 -10.41 -2.79
N ARG A 152 7.53 -9.66 -3.30
CA ARG A 152 8.94 -9.90 -2.98
C ARG A 152 9.74 -8.62 -2.97
N VAL A 153 10.84 -8.66 -2.24
CA VAL A 153 11.93 -7.70 -2.33
C VAL A 153 13.13 -8.38 -3.00
N ARG A 154 13.86 -7.67 -3.85
CA ARG A 154 15.07 -8.17 -4.53
C ARG A 154 16.08 -7.05 -4.74
N ASN A 155 17.26 -7.41 -5.26
CA ASN A 155 18.31 -6.45 -5.61
C ASN A 155 18.67 -5.51 -4.45
N ILE A 156 18.77 -6.06 -3.25
CA ILE A 156 19.08 -5.30 -2.05
C ILE A 156 20.51 -4.76 -2.16
N THR A 157 20.70 -3.51 -1.79
CA THR A 157 21.99 -2.83 -1.74
C THR A 157 22.19 -2.15 -0.40
N VAL A 158 23.44 -2.11 0.05
CA VAL A 158 23.88 -1.37 1.25
C VAL A 158 25.14 -0.59 0.88
N ALA A 159 25.15 0.72 1.17
CA ALA A 159 26.23 1.61 0.76
C ALA A 159 26.57 1.52 -0.74
N GLY A 160 25.56 1.33 -1.59
CA GLY A 160 25.68 1.17 -3.04
C GLY A 160 26.29 -0.16 -3.52
N GLN A 161 26.53 -1.12 -2.62
CA GLN A 161 26.99 -2.46 -2.97
C GLN A 161 25.85 -3.48 -2.86
N PRO A 162 25.77 -4.47 -3.77
CA PRO A 162 24.81 -5.57 -3.62
C PRO A 162 24.99 -6.28 -2.28
N ALA A 163 23.87 -6.61 -1.63
CA ALA A 163 23.84 -7.31 -0.35
C ALA A 163 22.83 -8.46 -0.39
N GLN A 164 23.16 -9.55 0.31
CA GLN A 164 22.21 -10.63 0.55
C GLN A 164 21.31 -10.29 1.74
N ALA A 165 20.04 -10.66 1.66
CA ALA A 165 19.05 -10.35 2.69
C ALA A 165 19.47 -10.92 4.07
N GLU A 166 20.00 -12.13 4.10
CA GLU A 166 20.46 -12.80 5.32
C GLU A 166 21.66 -12.09 5.96
N GLU A 167 22.54 -11.52 5.14
CA GLU A 167 23.70 -10.77 5.62
C GLU A 167 23.28 -9.41 6.18
N ALA A 168 22.45 -8.67 5.44
CA ALA A 168 21.86 -7.44 5.92
C ALA A 168 21.05 -7.66 7.22
N ALA A 169 20.26 -8.73 7.30
CA ALA A 169 19.50 -9.09 8.48
C ALA A 169 20.38 -9.39 9.70
N LYS A 170 21.57 -9.99 9.53
CA LYS A 170 22.51 -10.19 10.65
C LYS A 170 22.97 -8.87 11.25
N VAL A 171 23.20 -7.86 10.42
CA VAL A 171 23.59 -6.51 10.87
C VAL A 171 22.43 -5.80 11.56
N ILE A 172 21.20 -5.95 11.06
CA ILE A 172 20.00 -5.30 11.60
C ILE A 172 19.54 -5.93 12.92
N ARG A 173 19.67 -7.26 13.06
CA ARG A 173 19.07 -8.04 14.16
C ARG A 173 19.39 -7.55 15.58
N PRO A 174 20.61 -7.07 15.92
CA PRO A 174 20.90 -6.49 17.24
C PRO A 174 20.08 -5.23 17.56
N TYR A 175 19.58 -4.52 16.54
CA TYR A 175 18.82 -3.28 16.68
C TYR A 175 17.31 -3.53 16.55
N ASP A 176 16.91 -4.39 15.60
CA ASP A 176 15.52 -4.77 15.38
C ASP A 176 15.43 -6.18 14.78
N ALA A 177 15.12 -7.16 15.64
CA ALA A 177 14.96 -8.55 15.21
C ALA A 177 13.76 -8.76 14.28
N ARG A 178 12.66 -8.01 14.48
CA ARG A 178 11.46 -8.16 13.65
C ARG A 178 11.72 -7.69 12.24
N LEU A 179 12.39 -6.54 12.09
CA LEU A 179 12.79 -6.03 10.79
C LEU A 179 13.78 -6.97 10.08
N ALA A 180 14.75 -7.52 10.82
CA ALA A 180 15.69 -8.49 10.27
C ALA A 180 14.98 -9.74 9.73
N ASP A 181 13.98 -10.26 10.47
CA ASP A 181 13.22 -11.43 10.06
C ASP A 181 12.28 -11.12 8.88
N ALA A 182 11.65 -9.94 8.88
CA ALA A 182 10.83 -9.46 7.77
C ALA A 182 11.66 -9.33 6.48
N LEU A 183 12.87 -8.78 6.54
CA LEU A 183 13.75 -8.65 5.38
C LEU A 183 14.06 -10.00 4.73
N VAL A 184 14.36 -11.03 5.53
CA VAL A 184 14.62 -12.38 5.02
C VAL A 184 13.36 -12.98 4.42
N SER A 185 12.21 -12.84 5.10
CA SER A 185 10.91 -13.33 4.62
C SER A 185 10.51 -12.69 3.29
N ASP A 186 10.62 -11.36 3.19
CA ASP A 186 10.22 -10.60 2.01
C ASP A 186 11.18 -10.84 0.83
N ALA A 187 12.47 -11.08 1.10
CA ALA A 187 13.44 -11.46 0.09
C ALA A 187 13.21 -12.88 -0.45
N ALA A 188 12.81 -13.82 0.41
CA ALA A 188 12.33 -15.14 -0.02
C ALA A 188 11.03 -15.04 -0.84
N GLY A 189 10.30 -13.94 -0.66
CA GLY A 189 9.04 -13.67 -1.30
C GLY A 189 7.90 -14.41 -0.63
N VAL A 190 6.72 -13.83 -0.72
CA VAL A 190 5.53 -14.26 -0.02
C VAL A 190 4.41 -14.45 -1.03
N ARG A 191 3.62 -15.52 -0.86
CA ARG A 191 2.39 -15.74 -1.60
C ARG A 191 1.21 -15.94 -0.65
N VAL A 192 0.08 -15.32 -0.99
CA VAL A 192 -1.17 -15.38 -0.21
C VAL A 192 -2.34 -15.78 -1.11
N GLN A 193 -3.32 -16.46 -0.51
CA GLN A 193 -4.63 -16.68 -1.13
C GLN A 193 -5.56 -15.51 -0.77
N LEU A 194 -6.21 -14.97 -1.79
CA LEU A 194 -7.27 -13.98 -1.68
C LEU A 194 -8.64 -14.63 -1.86
N PRO A 195 -9.72 -14.01 -1.34
CA PRO A 195 -11.07 -14.32 -1.77
C PRO A 195 -11.20 -14.13 -3.28
N VAL A 196 -11.75 -15.14 -3.96
CA VAL A 196 -12.07 -15.04 -5.39
C VAL A 196 -13.21 -14.04 -5.59
N SER A 197 -13.07 -13.15 -6.55
CA SER A 197 -14.09 -12.16 -6.90
C SER A 197 -14.75 -12.54 -8.22
N GLY A 198 -16.04 -12.86 -8.22
CA GLY A 198 -16.82 -13.11 -9.45
C GLY A 198 -17.23 -11.84 -10.22
N LEU A 199 -16.81 -10.67 -9.75
CA LEU A 199 -16.82 -9.42 -10.52
C LEU A 199 -15.57 -9.29 -11.41
N CYS A 200 -14.64 -10.22 -11.23
CA CYS A 200 -13.57 -10.59 -12.13
C CYS A 200 -13.90 -12.02 -12.63
#